data_AF-A0A081RDK7-F1
#
_entry.id   AF-A0A081RDK7-F1
#
_cell.length_a   1.000
_cell.length_b   1.000
_cell.length_c   1.000
_cell.angle_alpha   90.00
_cell.angle_beta   90.00
_cell.angle_gamma   90.00
#
_symmetry.space_group_name_H-M   'P 1'
#
loop_
_entity.id
_entity.type
_entity.pdbx_description
1 polymer ?
#
loop_
_entity_poly.entity_id
_entity_poly.type
_entity_poly.pdbx_seq_one_letter_code
_entity_poly.pdbx_strand_id
1 'polypeptide(L)'
;MQRWRAEIAEASARFGVPVAWIERVIRAESGGMTVLGGRPITSRAGAMGLMQLMPATWTAMRAAHGLGYNPHEPRDNILAGTAYLRAMYDRFGYPGLFGAYNAGPGRYAAYLASGRALPAETRAYLAQVSGMAPGPSQSPAQQLPPPLFVTLRTSAKSSDPSLSRAPGEPPDTLFAVRAPR
;
A
#
# COMPACT_ATOMS: atom_id res chain seq x y z
N MET A 1 0.26 -19.50 10.18
CA MET A 1 0.60 -18.32 11.02
C MET A 1 1.21 -18.70 12.36
N GLN A 2 0.71 -19.74 13.06
CA GLN A 2 1.27 -20.20 14.36
C GLN A 2 2.81 -20.32 14.40
N ARG A 3 3.41 -20.80 13.30
CA ARG A 3 4.85 -20.97 13.14
C ARG A 3 5.67 -19.68 13.31
N TRP A 4 5.12 -18.53 12.93
CA TRP A 4 5.83 -17.25 12.84
C TRP A 4 5.44 -16.27 13.97
N ARG A 5 4.79 -16.78 15.03
CA ARG A 5 4.20 -15.92 16.06
C ARG A 5 5.24 -15.11 16.83
N ALA A 6 6.41 -15.68 17.08
CA ALA A 6 7.47 -15.00 17.83
C ALA A 6 8.03 -13.81 17.03
N GLU A 7 8.32 -14.04 15.75
CA GLU A 7 8.86 -13.06 14.82
C GLU A 7 7.85 -11.95 14.52
N ILE A 8 6.57 -12.31 14.36
CA ILE A 8 5.49 -11.34 14.17
C ILE A 8 5.28 -10.49 15.43
N ALA A 9 5.32 -11.10 16.62
CA ALA A 9 5.20 -10.36 17.88
C ALA A 9 6.39 -9.42 18.09
N GLU A 10 7.62 -9.88 17.80
CA GLU A 10 8.83 -9.06 17.83
C GLU A 10 8.70 -7.86 16.89
N ALA A 11 8.33 -8.10 15.63
CA ALA A 11 8.18 -7.04 14.64
C ALA A 11 7.08 -6.04 15.01
N SER A 12 5.95 -6.54 15.52
CA SER A 12 4.86 -5.70 16.01
C SER A 12 5.32 -4.78 17.14
N ALA A 13 5.99 -5.33 18.15
CA ALA A 13 6.52 -4.56 19.28
C ALA A 13 7.57 -3.53 18.84
N ARG A 14 8.45 -3.90 17.89
CA ARG A 14 9.53 -3.04 17.42
C ARG A 14 9.05 -1.85 16.59
N PHE A 15 8.02 -2.03 15.76
CA PHE A 15 7.61 -1.02 14.77
C PHE A 15 6.22 -0.41 15.04
N GLY A 16 5.51 -0.88 16.07
CA GLY A 16 4.18 -0.38 16.43
C GLY A 16 3.13 -0.69 15.37
N VAL A 17 3.29 -1.79 14.62
CA VAL A 17 2.32 -2.26 13.62
C VAL A 17 1.48 -3.38 14.23
N PRO A 18 0.14 -3.35 14.14
CA PRO A 18 -0.70 -4.41 14.70
C PRO A 18 -0.36 -5.80 14.14
N VAL A 19 -0.25 -6.81 15.02
CA VAL A 19 -0.01 -8.23 14.67
C VAL A 19 -0.94 -8.68 13.53
N ALA A 20 -2.23 -8.36 13.62
CA ALA A 20 -3.22 -8.74 12.62
C ALA A 20 -2.93 -8.15 11.22
N TRP A 21 -2.27 -7.00 11.13
CA TRP A 21 -1.91 -6.41 9.84
C TRP A 21 -0.73 -7.17 9.22
N ILE A 22 0.27 -7.51 10.03
CA ILE A 22 1.43 -8.30 9.60
C ILE A 22 0.98 -9.68 9.13
N GLU A 23 0.11 -10.35 9.88
CA GLU A 23 -0.44 -11.66 9.49
C GLU A 23 -1.24 -11.61 8.18
N ARG A 24 -2.03 -10.55 7.96
CA ARG A 24 -2.77 -10.36 6.71
C ARG A 24 -1.85 -10.16 5.51
N VAL A 25 -0.79 -9.36 5.67
CA VAL A 25 0.21 -9.17 4.61
C VAL A 25 0.95 -10.49 4.33
N ILE A 26 1.49 -11.18 5.33
CA ILE A 26 2.18 -12.48 5.11
C ILE A 26 1.26 -13.47 4.39
N ARG A 27 -0.02 -13.54 4.78
CA ARG A 27 -1.00 -14.43 4.15
C ARG A 27 -1.25 -14.05 2.69
N ALA A 28 -1.39 -12.76 2.38
CA ALA A 28 -1.60 -12.29 1.01
C ALA A 28 -0.37 -12.49 0.12
N GLU A 29 0.83 -12.29 0.68
CA GLU A 29 2.08 -12.30 -0.08
C GLU A 29 2.62 -13.72 -0.34
N SER A 30 2.72 -14.56 0.69
CA SER A 30 3.35 -15.88 0.58
C SER A 30 2.47 -17.04 1.04
N GLY A 31 1.29 -16.75 1.61
CA GLY A 31 0.50 -17.73 2.34
C GLY A 31 1.20 -18.24 3.63
N GLY A 32 2.30 -17.61 4.04
CA GLY A 32 3.17 -18.06 5.12
C GLY A 32 4.17 -19.15 4.73
N MET A 33 4.38 -19.40 3.44
CA MET A 33 5.35 -20.36 2.93
C MET A 33 6.73 -19.70 2.79
N THR A 34 7.79 -20.42 3.15
CA THR A 34 9.19 -19.99 2.91
C THR A 34 9.80 -20.65 1.68
N VAL A 35 9.19 -21.73 1.19
CA VAL A 35 9.67 -22.57 0.10
C VAL A 35 8.50 -22.92 -0.82
N LEU A 36 8.72 -22.86 -2.13
CA LEU A 36 7.80 -23.31 -3.17
C LEU A 36 8.57 -24.18 -4.17
N GLY A 37 8.12 -25.42 -4.41
CA GLY A 37 8.81 -26.34 -5.33
C GLY A 37 10.25 -26.67 -4.93
N GLY A 38 10.54 -26.76 -3.62
CA GLY A 38 11.88 -27.05 -3.10
C GLY A 38 12.85 -25.85 -3.13
N ARG A 39 12.41 -24.66 -3.54
CA ARG A 39 13.23 -23.45 -3.63
C ARG A 39 12.70 -22.36 -2.70
N PRO A 40 13.54 -21.46 -2.16
CA PRO A 40 13.08 -20.31 -1.40
C PRO A 40 12.01 -19.53 -2.18
N ILE A 41 10.96 -19.09 -1.49
CA ILE A 41 9.84 -18.42 -2.15
C ILE A 41 10.28 -17.08 -2.75
N THR A 42 10.18 -16.99 -4.07
CA THR A 42 10.49 -15.80 -4.85
C THR A 42 9.47 -15.65 -5.96
N SER A 43 8.85 -14.47 -6.11
CA SER A 43 7.93 -14.22 -7.22
C SER A 43 8.66 -14.13 -8.55
N ARG A 44 7.91 -14.22 -9.66
CA ARG A 44 8.43 -13.97 -11.02
C ARG A 44 9.09 -12.59 -11.18
N ALA A 45 8.67 -11.61 -10.39
CA ALA A 45 9.21 -10.25 -10.41
C ALA A 45 10.42 -10.07 -9.47
N GLY A 46 10.80 -11.12 -8.73
CA GLY A 46 11.92 -11.10 -7.80
C GLY A 46 11.57 -10.67 -6.37
N ALA A 47 10.29 -10.67 -5.98
CA ALA A 47 9.89 -10.41 -4.60
C ALA A 47 10.23 -11.61 -3.71
N MET A 48 10.79 -11.39 -2.52
CA MET A 48 11.46 -12.44 -1.74
C MET A 48 10.86 -12.65 -0.35
N GLY A 49 10.75 -13.92 0.05
CA GLY A 49 10.45 -14.33 1.43
C GLY A 49 8.98 -14.16 1.83
N LEU A 50 8.71 -14.25 3.14
CA LEU A 50 7.36 -14.31 3.70
C LEU A 50 6.50 -13.08 3.41
N MET A 51 7.10 -11.89 3.38
CA MET A 51 6.44 -10.61 3.11
C MET A 51 6.73 -10.06 1.72
N GLN A 52 7.29 -10.91 0.83
CA GLN A 52 7.54 -10.64 -0.60
C GLN A 52 8.16 -9.25 -0.85
N LEU A 53 9.31 -8.99 -0.23
CA LEU A 53 10.01 -7.73 -0.42
C LEU A 53 10.75 -7.70 -1.76
N MET A 54 10.61 -6.60 -2.49
CA MET A 54 11.45 -6.33 -3.66
C MET A 54 12.91 -6.11 -3.24
N PRO A 55 13.91 -6.45 -4.08
CA PRO A 55 15.32 -6.38 -3.70
C PRO A 55 15.79 -5.00 -3.22
N ALA A 56 15.31 -3.93 -3.87
CA ALA A 56 15.62 -2.56 -3.45
C ALA A 56 15.06 -2.24 -2.06
N THR A 57 13.80 -2.64 -1.79
CA THR A 57 13.15 -2.45 -0.49
C THR A 57 13.86 -3.26 0.60
N TRP A 58 14.18 -4.53 0.33
CA TRP A 58 14.97 -5.36 1.25
C TRP A 58 16.28 -4.68 1.61
N THR A 59 17.04 -4.23 0.61
CA THR A 59 18.35 -3.58 0.79
C THR A 59 18.25 -2.35 1.69
N ALA A 60 17.26 -1.49 1.46
CA ALA A 60 17.02 -0.31 2.28
C ALA A 60 16.67 -0.68 3.74
N MET A 61 15.73 -1.61 3.93
CA MET A 61 15.25 -1.98 5.27
C MET A 61 16.32 -2.73 6.08
N ARG A 62 17.10 -3.64 5.45
CA ARG A 62 18.17 -4.35 6.15
C ARG A 62 19.26 -3.41 6.65
N ALA A 63 19.60 -2.39 5.85
CA ALA A 63 20.61 -1.41 6.22
C ALA A 63 20.11 -0.51 7.37
N ALA A 64 18.87 -0.02 7.26
CA ALA A 64 18.27 0.86 8.28
C ALA A 64 18.05 0.18 9.64
N HIS A 65 17.86 -1.14 9.66
CA HIS A 65 17.48 -1.88 10.88
C HIS A 65 18.51 -2.92 11.35
N GLY A 66 19.69 -2.97 10.72
CA GLY A 66 20.79 -3.86 11.11
C GLY A 66 20.46 -5.35 10.95
N LEU A 67 19.76 -5.72 9.87
CA LEU A 67 19.34 -7.09 9.62
C LEU A 67 20.43 -7.89 8.89
N GLY A 68 20.27 -9.21 8.81
CA GLY A 68 21.16 -10.10 8.06
C GLY A 68 21.09 -9.91 6.54
N TYR A 69 21.91 -10.67 5.82
CA TYR A 69 22.03 -10.56 4.36
C TYR A 69 21.04 -11.44 3.59
N ASN A 70 20.47 -12.46 4.24
CA ASN A 70 19.57 -13.42 3.60
C ASN A 70 18.11 -12.91 3.59
N PRO A 71 17.54 -12.51 2.44
CA PRO A 71 16.15 -12.04 2.37
C PRO A 71 15.13 -13.15 2.60
N HIS A 72 15.53 -14.42 2.58
CA HIS A 72 14.67 -15.57 2.83
C HIS A 72 14.71 -16.06 4.27
N GLU A 73 15.52 -15.43 5.14
CA GLU A 73 15.48 -15.72 6.57
C GLU A 73 14.17 -15.18 7.17
N PRO A 74 13.27 -16.04 7.72
CA PRO A 74 11.95 -15.62 8.16
C PRO A 74 11.94 -14.43 9.12
N ARG A 75 12.79 -14.44 10.15
CA ARG A 75 12.81 -13.37 11.15
C ARG A 75 13.16 -12.03 10.51
N ASP A 76 14.24 -12.00 9.74
CA ASP A 76 14.71 -10.76 9.13
C ASP A 76 13.74 -10.26 8.04
N ASN A 77 13.14 -11.16 7.26
CA ASN A 77 12.15 -10.79 6.25
C ASN A 77 10.88 -10.19 6.89
N ILE A 78 10.40 -10.76 8.00
CA ILE A 78 9.25 -10.23 8.75
C ILE A 78 9.58 -8.87 9.36
N LEU A 79 10.77 -8.70 9.95
CA LEU A 79 11.21 -7.42 10.49
C LEU A 79 11.32 -6.34 9.40
N ALA A 80 11.97 -6.65 8.28
CA ALA A 80 12.10 -5.73 7.15
C ALA A 80 10.74 -5.37 6.55
N GLY A 81 9.86 -6.35 6.37
CA GLY A 81 8.53 -6.13 5.80
C GLY A 81 7.64 -5.30 6.72
N THR A 82 7.72 -5.53 8.03
CA THR A 82 6.96 -4.76 9.01
C THR A 82 7.47 -3.32 9.12
N ALA A 83 8.79 -3.11 9.07
CA ALA A 83 9.37 -1.77 9.01
C ALA A 83 8.91 -1.00 7.76
N TYR A 84 8.92 -1.66 6.60
CA TYR A 84 8.42 -1.05 5.36
C TYR A 84 6.92 -0.76 5.43
N LEU A 85 6.13 -1.66 6.00
CA LEU A 85 4.70 -1.46 6.23
C LEU A 85 4.43 -0.27 7.15
N ARG A 86 5.25 -0.08 8.20
CA ARG A 86 5.18 1.09 9.07
C ARG A 86 5.47 2.38 8.29
N ALA A 87 6.52 2.39 7.47
CA ALA A 87 6.83 3.55 6.63
C ALA A 87 5.68 3.90 5.65
N MET A 88 4.96 2.89 5.15
CA MET A 88 3.77 3.12 4.32
C MET A 88 2.60 3.67 5.14
N TYR A 89 2.42 3.23 6.38
CA TYR A 89 1.42 3.79 7.29
C TYR A 89 1.70 5.26 7.61
N ASP A 90 2.94 5.60 7.92
CA ASP A 90 3.31 6.99 8.21
C ASP A 90 3.06 7.92 7.03
N ARG A 91 3.19 7.41 5.81
CA ARG A 91 3.02 8.20 4.58
C ARG A 91 1.58 8.25 4.07
N PHE A 92 0.83 7.17 4.17
CA PHE A 92 -0.47 7.01 3.49
C PHE A 92 -1.63 6.67 4.42
N GLY A 93 -1.37 6.45 5.71
CA GLY A 93 -2.39 6.09 6.69
C GLY A 93 -3.10 4.76 6.38
N TYR A 94 -4.19 4.50 7.08
CA TYR A 94 -5.07 3.36 6.83
C TYR A 94 -6.27 3.77 5.97
N PRO A 95 -6.69 2.99 4.96
CA PRO A 95 -6.10 1.72 4.51
C PRO A 95 -4.96 1.88 3.48
N GLY A 96 -4.53 3.12 3.20
CA GLY A 96 -3.61 3.44 2.11
C GLY A 96 -2.26 2.74 2.16
N LEU A 97 -1.78 2.39 3.36
CA LEU A 97 -0.52 1.67 3.53
C LEU A 97 -0.44 0.38 2.72
N PHE A 98 -1.56 -0.32 2.58
CA PHE A 98 -1.60 -1.65 1.95
C PHE A 98 -1.50 -1.50 0.43
N GLY A 99 -2.17 -0.48 -0.11
CA GLY A 99 -2.09 -0.15 -1.52
C GLY A 99 -0.68 0.31 -1.89
N ALA A 100 -0.06 1.14 -1.05
CA ALA A 100 1.30 1.60 -1.26
C ALA A 100 2.35 0.49 -1.11
N TYR A 101 2.16 -0.44 -0.16
CA TYR A 101 3.02 -1.60 0.02
C TYR A 101 3.04 -2.48 -1.23
N ASN A 102 1.85 -2.80 -1.77
CA ASN A 102 1.70 -3.66 -2.94
C ASN A 102 2.07 -2.97 -4.27
N ALA A 103 1.55 -1.76 -4.51
CA ALA A 103 1.74 -1.08 -5.81
C ALA A 103 3.07 -0.33 -5.90
N GLY A 104 3.71 -0.05 -4.77
CA GLY A 104 4.82 0.88 -4.62
C GLY A 104 4.34 2.31 -4.31
N PRO A 105 5.06 3.06 -3.44
CA PRO A 105 4.60 4.34 -2.92
C PRO A 105 4.48 5.43 -3.99
N GLY A 106 5.36 5.43 -5.00
CA GLY A 106 5.30 6.39 -6.11
C GLY A 106 4.04 6.19 -6.97
N ARG A 107 3.74 4.95 -7.34
CA ARG A 107 2.52 4.60 -8.09
C ARG A 107 1.26 4.90 -7.29
N TYR A 108 1.27 4.61 -5.99
CA TYR A 108 0.13 4.91 -5.12
C TYR A 108 -0.09 6.41 -4.93
N ALA A 109 0.99 7.20 -4.76
CA ALA A 109 0.89 8.66 -4.69
C ALA A 109 0.38 9.27 -6.01
N ALA A 110 0.88 8.81 -7.16
CA ALA A 110 0.39 9.25 -8.47
C ALA A 110 -1.10 8.90 -8.68
N TYR A 111 -1.53 7.75 -8.17
CA TYR A 111 -2.95 7.39 -8.13
C TYR A 111 -3.77 8.42 -7.35
N LEU A 112 -3.37 8.74 -6.11
CA LEU A 112 -4.08 9.73 -5.28
C LEU A 112 -4.14 11.11 -5.94
N ALA A 113 -3.09 11.51 -6.65
CA ALA A 113 -3.02 12.80 -7.33
C ALA A 113 -3.84 12.85 -8.64
N SER A 114 -3.97 11.74 -9.36
CA SER A 114 -4.57 11.72 -10.70
C SER A 114 -6.10 11.53 -10.71
N GLY A 115 -6.70 11.09 -9.61
CA GLY A 115 -8.12 10.74 -9.53
C GLY A 115 -8.54 9.53 -10.39
N ARG A 116 -7.60 8.86 -11.05
CA ARG A 116 -7.85 7.64 -11.85
C ARG A 116 -8.18 6.47 -10.93
N ALA A 117 -8.97 5.51 -11.39
CA ALA A 117 -9.27 4.30 -10.59
C ALA A 117 -8.01 3.47 -10.30
N LEU A 118 -7.94 2.86 -9.10
CA LEU A 118 -6.90 1.89 -8.77
C LEU A 118 -6.96 0.70 -9.75
N PRO A 119 -5.80 0.15 -10.17
CA PRO A 119 -5.76 -1.12 -10.87
C PRO A 119 -6.58 -2.18 -10.11
N ALA A 120 -7.28 -3.05 -10.84
CA ALA A 120 -8.16 -4.07 -10.24
C ALA A 120 -7.41 -4.95 -9.25
N GLU A 121 -6.16 -5.28 -9.53
CA GLU A 121 -5.27 -6.05 -8.65
C GLU A 121 -5.05 -5.36 -7.29
N THR A 122 -4.72 -4.06 -7.28
CA THR A 122 -4.52 -3.31 -6.03
C THR A 122 -5.83 -3.17 -5.25
N ARG A 123 -6.98 -3.04 -5.92
CA ARG A 123 -8.29 -3.04 -5.24
C ARG A 123 -8.59 -4.40 -4.58
N ALA A 124 -8.32 -5.49 -5.29
CA ALA A 124 -8.49 -6.84 -4.75
C ALA A 124 -7.57 -7.07 -3.54
N TYR A 125 -6.31 -6.64 -3.64
CA TYR A 125 -5.37 -6.68 -2.53
C TYR A 125 -5.90 -5.90 -1.32
N LEU A 126 -6.31 -4.64 -1.51
CA LEU A 126 -6.90 -3.81 -0.46
C LEU A 126 -8.09 -4.50 0.21
N ALA A 127 -9.01 -5.10 -0.55
CA ALA A 127 -10.13 -5.85 0.01
C ALA A 127 -9.66 -7.03 0.88
N GLN A 128 -8.61 -7.73 0.47
CA GLN A 128 -8.03 -8.85 1.21
C GLN A 128 -7.35 -8.43 2.51
N VAL A 129 -6.56 -7.34 2.51
CA VAL A 129 -5.67 -7.01 3.64
C VAL A 129 -6.15 -5.89 4.54
N SER A 130 -7.02 -4.99 4.07
CA SER A 130 -7.59 -3.95 4.93
C SER A 130 -8.68 -4.52 5.84
N GLY A 131 -9.36 -5.61 5.44
CA GLY A 131 -10.54 -6.08 6.15
C GLY A 131 -11.77 -5.21 5.88
N MET A 132 -11.68 -4.27 4.94
CA MET A 132 -12.84 -3.68 4.31
C MET A 132 -13.49 -4.78 3.46
N ALA A 133 -14.72 -5.18 3.79
CA ALA A 133 -15.51 -5.99 2.87
C ALA A 133 -15.53 -5.30 1.49
N PRO A 134 -15.54 -6.04 0.37
CA PRO A 134 -15.77 -5.44 -0.94
C PRO A 134 -17.18 -4.82 -0.93
N GLY A 135 -17.28 -3.56 -0.52
CA GLY A 135 -18.49 -2.78 -0.70
C GLY A 135 -18.75 -2.62 -2.20
N PRO A 136 -20.02 -2.52 -2.62
CA PRO A 136 -20.33 -2.22 -4.01
C PRO A 136 -19.54 -0.97 -4.41
N SER A 137 -18.89 -1.03 -5.56
CA SER A 137 -18.06 0.05 -6.12
C SER A 137 -18.87 1.35 -6.10
N GLN A 138 -18.71 2.16 -5.06
CA GLN A 138 -19.26 3.50 -5.06
C GLN A 138 -18.28 4.34 -5.87
N SER A 139 -18.64 4.55 -7.13
CA SER A 139 -18.19 5.69 -7.92
C SER A 139 -18.22 6.95 -7.04
N PRO A 140 -17.26 7.89 -7.15
CA PRO A 140 -17.24 9.11 -6.32
C PRO A 140 -18.40 10.10 -6.56
N ALA A 141 -19.53 9.66 -7.11
CA ALA A 141 -20.61 10.51 -7.57
C ALA A 141 -21.92 10.40 -6.76
N GLN A 142 -21.98 9.64 -5.65
CA GLN A 142 -23.24 9.42 -4.92
C GLN A 142 -23.20 9.61 -3.40
N GLN A 143 -22.32 10.48 -2.90
CA GLN A 143 -22.49 10.99 -1.54
C GLN A 143 -22.54 12.51 -1.55
N LEU A 144 -23.60 13.02 -2.19
CA LEU A 144 -24.16 14.31 -1.78
C LEU A 144 -24.80 14.10 -0.40
N PRO A 145 -24.55 14.97 0.59
CA PRO A 145 -25.32 14.95 1.83
C PRO A 145 -26.82 15.12 1.52
N PRO A 146 -27.74 14.62 2.36
CA PRO A 146 -29.16 14.86 2.15
C PRO A 146 -29.39 16.38 2.09
N PRO A 147 -30.13 16.90 1.11
CA PRO A 147 -30.43 18.31 1.07
C PRO A 147 -31.28 18.66 2.30
N LEU A 148 -30.76 19.52 3.16
CA LEU A 148 -31.58 20.25 4.11
C LEU A 148 -32.44 21.21 3.28
N PHE A 149 -33.68 20.83 3.03
CA PHE A 149 -34.67 21.73 2.46
C PHE A 149 -34.91 22.88 3.44
N VAL A 150 -34.50 24.09 3.05
CA VAL A 150 -35.15 25.33 3.45
C VAL A 150 -35.63 25.98 2.16
N THR A 151 -36.93 25.90 1.92
CA THR A 151 -37.62 26.63 0.85
C THR A 151 -37.49 28.13 1.08
N LEU A 152 -36.86 28.83 0.13
CA LEU A 152 -37.19 30.22 -0.14
C LEU A 152 -37.26 30.38 -1.66
N ARG A 153 -38.46 30.72 -2.15
CA ARG A 153 -38.73 31.01 -3.56
C ARG A 153 -38.14 32.37 -3.93
N THR A 154 -37.33 32.45 -4.99
CA THR A 154 -37.32 33.59 -5.93
C THR A 154 -36.84 33.12 -7.31
N SER A 155 -37.35 33.80 -8.33
CA SER A 155 -37.41 33.41 -9.75
C SER A 155 -36.12 33.64 -10.55
N ALA A 156 -36.04 32.95 -11.70
CA ALA A 156 -35.44 33.36 -12.99
C ALA A 156 -34.11 32.73 -13.50
N LYS A 157 -34.29 31.98 -14.62
CA LYS A 157 -33.59 32.02 -15.93
C LYS A 157 -32.15 31.46 -16.14
N SER A 158 -32.14 30.35 -16.90
CA SER A 158 -31.41 30.04 -18.15
C SER A 158 -29.88 29.85 -18.26
N SER A 159 -29.56 28.85 -19.11
CA SER A 159 -28.44 28.64 -20.05
C SER A 159 -27.13 27.95 -19.60
N ASP A 160 -26.91 26.79 -20.26
CA ASP A 160 -25.64 26.08 -20.56
C ASP A 160 -25.01 26.71 -21.85
N PRO A 161 -23.84 26.30 -22.44
CA PRO A 161 -22.92 25.18 -22.12
C PRO A 161 -21.39 25.41 -22.39
N SER A 162 -20.59 24.34 -22.15
CA SER A 162 -19.48 23.79 -23.00
C SER A 162 -17.96 24.15 -22.87
N LEU A 163 -17.16 23.06 -22.82
CA LEU A 163 -15.97 22.65 -23.63
C LEU A 163 -14.48 22.77 -23.16
N SER A 164 -13.81 21.59 -23.24
CA SER A 164 -12.48 21.24 -23.84
C SER A 164 -11.11 21.42 -23.12
N ARG A 165 -10.54 20.27 -22.68
CA ARG A 165 -9.30 19.53 -23.11
C ARG A 165 -7.97 20.25 -23.48
N ALA A 166 -6.93 20.04 -22.63
CA ALA A 166 -5.48 19.63 -22.78
C ALA A 166 -4.60 20.06 -24.01
N PRO A 167 -3.25 19.77 -24.13
CA PRO A 167 -2.20 19.18 -23.26
C PRO A 167 -0.77 19.87 -23.33
N GLY A 168 0.27 19.34 -22.64
CA GLY A 168 1.71 19.58 -22.98
C GLY A 168 2.77 19.32 -21.87
N GLU A 169 3.72 18.40 -22.13
CA GLU A 169 4.93 17.91 -21.38
C GLU A 169 6.00 18.97 -20.99
N PRO A 170 7.16 18.68 -20.29
CA PRO A 170 7.94 17.42 -20.13
C PRO A 170 8.45 17.10 -18.67
N PRO A 171 9.27 16.04 -18.44
CA PRO A 171 9.60 15.52 -17.11
C PRO A 171 10.94 16.01 -16.57
N ASP A 172 11.06 16.21 -15.25
CA ASP A 172 12.36 16.48 -14.62
C ASP A 172 12.58 15.78 -13.27
N THR A 173 13.70 15.05 -13.24
CA THR A 173 14.73 14.92 -12.18
C THR A 173 14.53 14.06 -10.92
N LEU A 174 15.41 13.05 -10.87
CA LEU A 174 16.28 12.59 -9.77
C LEU A 174 15.98 13.10 -8.34
N PHE A 175 15.84 12.16 -7.40
CA PHE A 175 16.07 12.44 -5.98
C PHE A 175 17.47 12.00 -5.55
N ALA A 176 18.32 12.99 -5.26
CA ALA A 176 19.51 12.84 -4.43
C ALA A 176 19.10 12.85 -2.95
N VAL A 177 19.65 11.92 -2.17
CA VAL A 177 19.46 11.86 -0.71
C VAL A 177 20.59 12.65 -0.05
N ARG A 178 20.22 13.71 0.68
CA ARG A 178 21.11 14.40 1.62
C ARG A 178 20.90 13.81 3.01
N ALA A 179 21.95 13.27 3.62
CA ALA A 179 21.94 12.84 5.01
C ALA A 179 22.09 14.06 5.96
N PRO A 180 21.47 14.04 7.17
CA PRO A 180 21.76 15.01 8.20
C PRO A 180 23.08 14.68 8.92
N ARG A 181 23.73 15.73 9.42
CA ARG A 181 25.01 15.72 10.16
C ARG A 181 24.86 15.15 11.55
#